data_AF-A0A542HLF0-F1
#
_entry.id   AF-A0A542HLF0-F1
#
_cell.length_a   1.000
_cell.length_b   1.000
_cell.length_c   1.000
_cell.angle_alpha   90.00
_cell.angle_beta   90.00
_cell.angle_gamma   90.00
#
_symmetry.space_group_name_H-M   'P 1'
#
loop_
_entity.id
_entity.type
_entity.pdbx_description
1 polymer ?
#
loop_
_entity_poly.entity_id
_entity_poly.type
_entity_poly.pdbx_seq_one_letter_code
_entity_poly.pdbx_strand_id
1 'polypeptide(L)'
;MGMPLVPVDPAVVPRADETAVDRGLRLVRTLARATCFDEDHSTDPLLHGFLFLDQDRVRLYFRADGLPGVTAADVRTTGALTALISALPSLVRGEAEQTVADDGDPHCARVLDVTHW
;
A
#
# COMPACT_ATOMS: atom_id res chain seq x y z
N MET A 1 -29.50 25.18 0.54
CA MET A 1 -28.11 25.60 0.24
C MET A 1 -27.57 24.67 -0.82
N GLY A 2 -27.57 25.07 -2.09
CA GLY A 2 -27.11 24.24 -3.22
C GLY A 2 -25.69 24.62 -3.59
N MET A 3 -24.75 23.66 -3.54
CA MET A 3 -23.39 23.88 -4.05
C MET A 3 -23.47 24.05 -5.58
N PRO A 4 -22.88 25.10 -6.16
CA PRO A 4 -22.80 25.24 -7.59
C PRO A 4 -21.92 24.13 -8.15
N LEU A 5 -22.49 23.30 -9.04
CA LEU A 5 -21.74 22.30 -9.80
C LEU A 5 -21.21 22.97 -11.06
N VAL A 6 -19.89 22.98 -11.22
CA VAL A 6 -19.24 23.45 -12.45
C VAL A 6 -18.90 22.23 -13.30
N PRO A 7 -19.55 22.04 -14.46
CA PRO A 7 -19.20 20.96 -15.36
C PRO A 7 -17.81 21.20 -15.94
N VAL A 8 -16.95 20.18 -15.86
CA VAL A 8 -15.60 20.20 -16.38
C VAL A 8 -15.57 19.31 -17.61
N ASP A 9 -15.18 19.87 -18.77
CA ASP A 9 -14.94 19.10 -19.99
C ASP A 9 -13.49 18.56 -19.95
N PRO A 10 -13.29 17.24 -19.81
CA PRO A 10 -11.96 16.65 -19.72
C PRO A 10 -11.16 16.75 -21.03
N ALA A 11 -11.79 17.05 -22.17
CA ALA A 11 -11.09 17.21 -23.43
C ALA A 11 -10.30 18.53 -23.53
N VAL A 12 -10.71 19.55 -22.77
CA VAL A 12 -10.08 20.90 -22.77
C VAL A 12 -9.24 21.18 -21.53
N VAL A 13 -9.30 20.32 -20.51
CA VAL A 13 -8.48 20.45 -19.31
C VAL A 13 -7.14 19.77 -19.54
N PRO A 14 -6.01 20.51 -19.51
CA PRO A 14 -4.69 19.90 -19.60
C PRO A 14 -4.52 18.86 -18.50
N ARG A 15 -4.07 17.66 -18.87
CA ARG A 15 -3.70 16.66 -17.86
C ARG A 15 -2.47 17.16 -17.13
N ALA A 16 -2.56 17.19 -15.81
CA ALA A 16 -1.38 17.34 -14.98
C ALA A 16 -0.51 16.08 -15.13
N ASP A 17 0.80 16.29 -15.11
CA ASP A 17 1.75 15.18 -15.02
C ASP A 17 1.59 14.46 -13.69
N GLU A 18 1.71 13.14 -13.70
CA GLU A 18 1.58 12.34 -12.49
C GLU A 18 2.79 12.55 -11.56
N THR A 19 2.52 12.95 -10.33
CA THR A 19 3.56 13.12 -9.31
C THR A 19 3.91 11.80 -8.63
N ALA A 20 5.03 11.77 -7.91
CA ALA A 20 5.40 10.66 -7.02
C ALA A 20 4.31 10.37 -5.96
N VAL A 21 3.71 11.44 -5.42
CA VAL A 21 2.64 11.33 -4.42
C VAL A 21 1.39 10.72 -5.03
N ASP A 22 1.02 11.10 -6.26
CA ASP A 22 -0.11 10.51 -6.97
C ASP A 22 0.06 9.00 -7.17
N ARG A 23 1.27 8.56 -7.55
CA ARG A 23 1.60 7.14 -7.71
C ARG A 23 1.48 6.37 -6.41
N GLY A 24 2.07 6.86 -5.32
CA GLY A 24 1.96 6.18 -4.04
C GLY A 24 0.55 6.18 -3.46
N LEU A 25 -0.22 7.26 -3.62
CA LEU A 25 -1.64 7.29 -3.24
C LEU A 25 -2.48 6.30 -4.07
N ARG A 26 -2.20 6.18 -5.38
CA ARG A 26 -2.86 5.21 -6.25
C ARG A 26 -2.58 3.78 -5.78
N LEU A 27 -1.32 3.46 -5.46
CA LEU A 27 -0.91 2.17 -4.89
C LEU A 27 -1.66 1.88 -3.58
N VAL A 28 -1.58 2.79 -2.61
CA VAL A 28 -2.23 2.63 -1.29
C VAL A 28 -3.75 2.43 -1.44
N ARG A 29 -4.41 3.24 -2.28
CA ARG A 29 -5.85 3.10 -2.54
C ARG A 29 -6.20 1.77 -3.19
N THR A 30 -5.36 1.29 -4.11
CA THR A 30 -5.56 -0.01 -4.77
C THR A 30 -5.44 -1.13 -3.75
N LEU A 31 -4.42 -1.08 -2.89
CA LEU A 31 -4.22 -2.08 -1.85
C LEU A 31 -5.32 -2.06 -0.80
N ALA A 32 -5.69 -0.89 -0.28
CA ALA A 32 -6.82 -0.77 0.65
C ALA A 32 -8.10 -1.36 0.05
N ARG A 33 -8.36 -1.20 -1.25
CA ARG A 33 -9.49 -1.86 -1.90
C ARG A 33 -9.28 -3.37 -2.06
N ALA A 34 -8.08 -3.82 -2.38
CA ALA A 34 -7.81 -5.24 -2.54
C ALA A 34 -7.83 -6.00 -1.20
N THR A 35 -7.48 -5.35 -0.09
CA THR A 35 -7.31 -5.99 1.23
C THR A 35 -8.43 -5.73 2.23
N CYS A 36 -9.32 -4.76 1.98
CA CYS A 36 -10.49 -4.51 2.83
C CYS A 36 -11.75 -5.29 2.41
N PHE A 37 -11.75 -5.95 1.25
CA PHE A 37 -12.89 -6.72 0.75
C PHE A 37 -12.49 -8.19 0.58
N ASP A 38 -12.24 -8.87 1.70
CA ASP A 38 -12.29 -10.34 1.70
C ASP A 38 -13.76 -10.75 1.94
N GLU A 39 -14.27 -11.69 1.15
CA GLU A 39 -15.67 -12.13 1.19
C GLU A 39 -16.05 -12.75 2.56
N ASP A 40 -15.05 -13.19 3.32
CA ASP A 40 -15.19 -13.79 4.65
C ASP A 40 -15.32 -12.79 5.82
N HIS A 41 -15.48 -11.48 5.55
CA HIS A 41 -15.79 -10.48 6.59
C HIS A 41 -14.79 -10.44 7.76
N SER A 42 -13.49 -10.64 7.51
CA SER A 42 -12.50 -10.30 8.53
C SER A 42 -12.60 -8.80 8.82
N THR A 43 -13.03 -8.47 10.04
CA THR A 43 -13.39 -7.10 10.44
C THR A 43 -12.19 -6.14 10.48
N ASP A 44 -10.96 -6.68 10.49
CA ASP A 44 -9.74 -5.88 10.59
C ASP A 44 -9.02 -5.78 9.24
N PRO A 45 -8.80 -4.56 8.71
CA PRO A 45 -8.13 -4.38 7.43
C PRO A 45 -6.68 -4.80 7.53
N LEU A 46 -6.25 -5.63 6.57
CA LEU A 46 -4.88 -6.12 6.48
C LEU A 46 -3.86 -4.98 6.42
N LEU A 47 -4.21 -3.86 5.75
CA LEU A 47 -3.40 -2.65 5.67
C LEU A 47 -3.82 -1.65 6.76
N HIS A 48 -2.92 -1.39 7.71
CA HIS A 48 -3.14 -0.46 8.84
C HIS A 48 -2.59 0.95 8.62
N GLY A 49 -1.59 1.11 7.75
CA GLY A 49 -0.95 2.40 7.55
C GLY A 49 0.06 2.39 6.42
N PHE A 50 0.60 3.57 6.12
CA PHE A 50 1.67 3.73 5.14
C PHE A 50 2.54 4.95 5.48
N LEU A 51 3.77 4.93 4.99
CA LEU A 51 4.74 6.02 5.10
C LEU A 51 5.47 6.19 3.76
N PHE A 52 5.53 7.42 3.26
CA PHE A 52 6.38 7.74 2.11
C PHE A 52 7.83 7.81 2.56
N LEU A 53 8.69 6.95 1.98
CA LEU A 53 10.11 6.91 2.31
C LEU A 53 10.93 7.76 1.33
N ASP A 54 10.60 7.72 0.04
CA ASP A 54 11.26 8.48 -1.02
C ASP A 54 10.32 8.64 -2.24
N GLN A 55 10.81 9.22 -3.35
CA GLN A 55 10.06 9.51 -4.58
C GLN A 55 9.39 8.30 -5.23
N ASP A 56 9.95 7.10 -5.07
CA ASP A 56 9.39 5.88 -5.61
C ASP A 56 9.15 4.80 -4.55
N ARG A 57 9.36 5.08 -3.26
CA ARG A 57 9.32 4.08 -2.19
C ARG A 57 8.29 4.42 -1.12
N VAL A 58 7.45 3.44 -0.80
CA VAL A 58 6.44 3.52 0.26
C VAL A 58 6.63 2.33 1.20
N ARG A 59 6.61 2.60 2.50
CA ARG A 59 6.46 1.58 3.53
C ARG A 59 4.97 1.36 3.80
N LEU A 60 4.52 0.13 3.75
CA LEU A 60 3.15 -0.27 4.04
C LEU A 60 3.14 -1.08 5.34
N TYR A 61 2.20 -0.79 6.23
CA TYR A 61 2.09 -1.46 7.53
C TYR A 61 0.91 -2.40 7.53
N PHE A 62 1.17 -3.68 7.75
CA PHE A 62 0.16 -4.73 7.75
C PHE A 62 0.00 -5.37 9.12
N ARG A 63 -1.23 -5.74 9.45
CA ARG A 63 -1.55 -6.65 10.56
C ARG A 63 -2.35 -7.79 9.99
N ALA A 64 -1.94 -9.00 10.29
CA ALA A 64 -2.63 -10.21 9.90
C ALA A 64 -2.76 -11.13 11.10
N ASP A 65 -3.88 -11.83 11.18
CA ASP A 65 -4.11 -12.84 12.21
C ASP A 65 -3.02 -13.92 12.14
N GLY A 66 -2.56 -14.36 13.31
CA GLY A 66 -1.51 -15.38 13.43
C GLY A 66 -0.08 -14.85 13.37
N LEU A 67 0.13 -13.55 13.12
CA LEU A 67 1.45 -12.92 13.17
C LEU A 67 1.66 -12.13 14.46
N PRO A 68 2.83 -12.24 15.14
CA PRO A 68 3.16 -11.35 16.23
C PRO A 68 3.43 -9.94 15.70
N GLY A 69 2.52 -9.01 16.00
CA GLY A 69 2.69 -7.57 15.75
C GLY A 69 2.41 -7.11 14.32
N VAL A 70 2.86 -5.90 14.02
CA VAL A 70 2.74 -5.25 12.70
C VAL A 70 3.94 -5.62 11.84
N THR A 71 3.67 -6.02 10.60
CA THR A 71 4.68 -6.29 9.56
C THR A 71 4.70 -5.12 8.60
N ALA A 72 5.86 -4.47 8.45
CA ALA A 72 6.06 -3.45 7.43
C ALA A 72 6.55 -4.10 6.11
N ALA A 73 6.18 -3.52 4.97
CA ALA A 73 6.70 -3.90 3.67
C ALA A 73 7.11 -2.65 2.88
N ASP A 74 8.36 -2.59 2.46
CA ASP A 74 8.89 -1.50 1.63
C ASP A 74 8.72 -1.83 0.16
N VAL A 75 7.85 -1.09 -0.52
CA VAL A 75 7.45 -1.32 -1.92
C VAL A 75 7.87 -0.17 -2.81
N ARG A 76 8.09 -0.47 -4.09
CA ARG A 76 8.15 0.56 -5.12
C ARG A 76 6.75 0.96 -5.59
N THR A 77 6.57 2.25 -5.87
CA THR A 77 5.35 2.83 -6.47
C THR A 77 5.35 2.70 -8.01
N THR A 78 6.46 2.24 -8.57
CA THR A 78 6.67 1.94 -9.98
C THR A 78 6.97 0.45 -10.14
N GLY A 79 6.75 -0.12 -11.33
CA GLY A 79 7.00 -1.55 -11.58
C GLY A 79 5.74 -2.40 -11.62
N ALA A 80 5.87 -3.68 -11.26
CA ALA A 80 4.83 -4.71 -11.44
C ALA A 80 3.75 -4.68 -10.35
N LEU A 81 3.02 -3.56 -10.23
CA LEU A 81 2.01 -3.33 -9.21
C LEU A 81 0.99 -4.47 -9.06
N THR A 82 0.50 -5.02 -10.18
CA THR A 82 -0.45 -6.14 -10.16
C THR A 82 0.15 -7.40 -9.52
N ALA A 83 1.41 -7.71 -9.84
CA ALA A 83 2.10 -8.86 -9.26
C ALA A 83 2.30 -8.67 -7.75
N LEU A 84 2.72 -7.46 -7.35
CA LEU A 84 2.85 -7.08 -5.95
C LEU A 84 1.52 -7.23 -5.18
N ILE A 85 0.41 -6.70 -5.71
CA ILE A 85 -0.91 -6.81 -5.08
C ILE A 85 -1.30 -8.28 -4.88
N SER A 86 -1.03 -9.15 -5.86
CA SER A 86 -1.34 -10.57 -5.74
C SER A 86 -0.45 -11.33 -4.75
N ALA A 87 0.82 -10.94 -4.62
CA ALA A 87 1.79 -11.64 -3.78
C ALA A 87 1.78 -11.15 -2.32
N LEU A 88 1.42 -9.89 -2.09
CA LEU A 88 1.49 -9.24 -0.77
C LEU A 88 0.80 -10.01 0.36
N PRO A 89 -0.42 -10.55 0.21
CA PRO A 89 -1.07 -11.32 1.27
C PRO A 89 -0.25 -12.54 1.72
N SER A 90 0.35 -13.27 0.78
CA SER A 90 1.22 -14.42 1.08
C SER A 90 2.56 -14.00 1.67
N LEU A 91 3.17 -12.95 1.11
CA LEU A 91 4.45 -12.40 1.57
C LEU A 91 4.37 -11.91 3.02
N VAL A 92 3.29 -11.21 3.38
CA VAL A 92 3.05 -10.71 4.74
C VAL A 92 2.84 -11.86 5.73
N ARG A 93 2.14 -12.94 5.33
CA ARG A 93 1.82 -14.09 6.19
C ARG A 93 2.97 -15.07 6.45
N GLY A 94 4.13 -14.89 5.84
CA GLY A 94 5.36 -15.57 6.26
C GLY A 94 5.94 -16.58 5.28
N GLU A 95 5.68 -16.45 3.97
CA GLU A 95 6.38 -17.24 2.95
C GLU A 95 7.70 -16.62 2.48
N ALA A 96 8.04 -15.40 2.92
CA ALA A 96 9.25 -14.71 2.49
C ALA A 96 10.42 -14.92 3.47
N GLU A 97 11.44 -15.65 3.02
CA GLU A 97 12.77 -15.81 3.67
C GLU A 97 13.52 -14.48 3.90
N GLN A 98 12.96 -13.35 3.45
CA GLN A 98 13.55 -12.00 3.45
C GLN A 98 13.04 -11.09 4.58
N THR A 99 12.36 -11.65 5.58
CA THR A 99 11.81 -10.87 6.71
C THR A 99 12.90 -10.62 7.75
N VAL A 100 13.20 -9.35 8.03
CA VAL A 100 14.21 -8.95 9.04
C VAL A 100 13.51 -8.25 10.21
N ALA A 101 13.95 -8.52 11.44
CA ALA A 101 13.52 -7.74 12.59
C ALA A 101 13.98 -6.28 12.42
N ASP A 102 13.08 -5.32 12.62
CA ASP A 102 13.42 -3.90 12.57
C ASP A 102 13.27 -3.30 13.97
N ASP A 103 14.40 -3.02 14.61
CA ASP A 103 14.44 -2.37 15.93
C ASP A 103 14.40 -0.83 15.82
N GLY A 104 14.44 -0.28 14.59
CA GLY A 104 14.49 1.17 14.34
C GLY A 104 13.12 1.82 14.14
N ASP A 105 12.12 1.08 13.68
CA ASP A 105 10.76 1.58 13.47
C ASP A 105 9.83 1.15 14.62
N PRO A 106 9.37 2.09 15.48
CA PRO A 106 8.53 1.76 16.64
C PRO A 106 7.12 1.27 16.24
N HIS A 107 6.76 1.34 14.96
CA HIS A 107 5.43 0.96 14.45
C HIS A 107 5.37 -0.46 13.89
N CYS A 108 6.51 -1.16 13.73
CA CYS A 108 6.53 -2.53 13.23
C CYS A 108 7.49 -3.41 14.04
N ALA A 109 7.23 -4.71 14.04
CA ALA A 109 8.12 -5.70 14.65
C ALA A 109 9.14 -6.27 13.64
N ARG A 110 8.85 -6.08 12.35
CA ARG A 110 9.62 -6.62 11.23
C ARG A 110 9.34 -5.83 9.96
N VAL A 111 10.33 -5.83 9.08
CA VAL A 111 10.24 -5.24 7.75
C VAL A 111 10.56 -6.30 6.70
N LEU A 112 9.77 -6.29 5.64
CA LEU A 112 10.02 -7.00 4.41
C LEU A 112 10.43 -6.00 3.32
N ASP A 113 11.57 -6.23 2.66
CA ASP A 113 11.95 -5.43 1.49
C ASP A 113 11.42 -6.08 0.20
N VAL A 114 10.41 -5.46 -0.41
CA VAL A 114 9.80 -5.88 -1.69
C VAL A 114 10.07 -4.85 -2.79
N THR A 115 11.09 -4.00 -2.62
CA THR A 115 11.48 -3.01 -3.65
C THR A 115 12.07 -3.64 -4.92
N HIS A 116 12.34 -4.94 -4.92
CA HIS A 116 12.89 -5.70 -6.04
C HIS A 116 11.85 -6.26 -7.01
N TRP A 117 10.55 -6.09 -6.73
CA TRP A 117 9.43 -6.52 -7.57
C TRP A 117 9.07 -5.53 -8.69
#